data_AF-A0A954BDX6-F1
#
_entry.id   AF-A0A954BDX6-F1
#
_cell.length_a   1.000
_cell.length_b   1.000
_cell.length_c   1.000
_cell.angle_alpha   90.00
_cell.angle_beta   90.00
_cell.angle_gamma   90.00
#
_symmetry.space_group_name_H-M   'P 1'
#
loop_
_entity.id
_entity.type
_entity.pdbx_description
1 polymer ?
#
loop_
_entity_poly.entity_id
_entity_poly.type
_entity_poly.pdbx_seq_one_letter_code
_entity_poly.pdbx_strand_id
1 'polypeptide(L)'
;MQERDENKHAMPKDLRTIRDFLRYAVTEFTRAELFFGHGATNALDEAAFLILEALSLPIDDINPWLDARLTGAERERLGDLIAARVKTRKPAAYLVNKAYIQGLPF
;
A
#
# COMPACT_ATOMS: atom_id res chain seq x y z
N MET A 1 25.94 20.81 -7.85
CA MET A 1 24.64 20.38 -8.41
C MET A 1 24.30 19.04 -7.77
N GLN A 2 23.76 19.09 -6.55
CA GLN A 2 23.29 17.92 -5.79
C GLN A 2 21.85 18.24 -5.43
N GLU A 3 20.92 17.76 -6.25
CA GLU A 3 19.50 17.81 -5.97
C GLU A 3 19.00 16.37 -5.88
N ARG A 4 18.15 16.12 -4.86
CA ARG A 4 17.29 14.94 -4.64
C ARG A 4 17.88 13.81 -3.78
N ASP A 5 17.99 14.06 -2.49
CA ASP A 5 17.62 13.05 -1.48
C ASP A 5 16.36 13.54 -0.77
N GLU A 6 15.25 13.57 -1.51
CA GLU A 6 13.94 13.91 -0.97
C GLU A 6 13.44 12.77 -0.07
N ASN A 7 13.61 12.95 1.24
CA ASN A 7 12.76 12.42 2.30
C ASN A 7 12.39 10.92 2.17
N LYS A 8 13.38 10.02 2.36
CA LYS A 8 13.10 8.62 2.68
C LYS A 8 12.34 8.58 4.00
N HIS A 9 11.04 8.28 3.95
CA HIS A 9 10.29 7.96 5.16
C HIS A 9 10.93 6.72 5.78
N ALA A 10 11.55 6.87 6.95
CA ALA A 10 12.22 5.76 7.61
C ALA A 10 11.17 4.72 8.01
N MET A 11 11.07 3.66 7.21
CA MET A 11 10.11 2.60 7.48
C MET A 11 10.39 1.93 8.82
N PRO A 12 9.36 1.64 9.63
CA PRO A 12 9.57 0.99 10.90
C PRO A 12 10.23 -0.38 10.66
N LYS A 13 11.44 -0.56 11.19
CA LYS A 13 12.27 -1.75 10.97
C LYS A 13 11.66 -3.04 11.54
N ASP A 14 10.65 -2.89 12.39
CA ASP A 14 9.98 -3.98 13.10
C ASP A 14 8.85 -4.64 12.30
N LEU A 15 8.41 -4.04 11.19
CA LEU A 15 7.36 -4.64 10.33
C LEU A 15 7.97 -5.78 9.50
N ARG A 16 7.44 -7.00 9.64
CA ARG A 16 8.02 -8.19 9.01
C ARG A 16 7.06 -8.96 8.13
N THR A 17 5.76 -8.86 8.39
CA THR A 17 4.71 -9.64 7.72
C THR A 17 3.75 -8.77 6.93
N ILE A 18 2.98 -9.38 6.03
CA ILE A 18 1.88 -8.70 5.33
C ILE A 18 0.88 -8.12 6.34
N ARG A 19 0.57 -8.84 7.42
CA ARG A 19 -0.28 -8.36 8.51
C ARG A 19 0.25 -7.08 9.17
N ASP A 20 1.56 -7.00 9.41
CA ASP A 20 2.19 -5.82 10.01
C ASP A 20 2.01 -4.58 9.12
N PHE A 21 2.23 -4.76 7.81
CA PHE A 21 2.08 -3.71 6.81
C PHE A 21 0.63 -3.30 6.60
N LEU A 22 -0.31 -4.25 6.58
CA LEU A 22 -1.74 -3.97 6.47
C LEU A 22 -2.22 -3.12 7.64
N ARG A 23 -1.93 -3.55 8.88
CA ARG A 23 -2.27 -2.78 10.09
C ARG A 23 -1.63 -1.39 10.08
N TYR A 24 -0.36 -1.29 9.67
CA TYR A 24 0.35 -0.02 9.56
C TYR A 24 -0.30 0.91 8.54
N ALA A 25 -0.52 0.44 7.31
CA ALA A 25 -1.13 1.21 6.23
C ALA A 25 -2.52 1.73 6.61
N VAL A 26 -3.38 0.89 7.19
CA VAL A 26 -4.70 1.31 7.67
C VAL A 26 -4.58 2.44 8.69
N THR A 27 -3.66 2.32 9.65
CA THR A 27 -3.45 3.35 10.67
C THR A 27 -3.05 4.69 10.02
N GLU A 28 -2.11 4.66 9.09
CA GLU A 28 -1.61 5.86 8.42
C GLU A 28 -2.67 6.47 7.49
N PHE A 29 -3.43 5.66 6.76
CA PHE A 29 -4.48 6.13 5.86
C PHE A 29 -5.65 6.76 6.63
N THR A 30 -6.04 6.15 7.76
CA THR A 30 -7.06 6.72 8.65
C THR A 30 -6.58 8.03 9.27
N ARG A 31 -5.33 8.09 9.77
CA ARG A 31 -4.76 9.33 10.35
C ARG A 31 -4.64 10.47 9.34
N ALA A 32 -4.36 10.13 8.09
CA ALA A 32 -4.28 11.10 7.00
C ALA A 32 -5.64 11.53 6.44
N GLU A 33 -6.74 11.00 6.99
CA GLU A 33 -8.13 11.29 6.60
C GLU A 33 -8.33 11.15 5.08
N LEU A 34 -7.77 10.09 4.50
CA LEU A 34 -7.83 9.87 3.06
C LEU A 34 -9.28 9.60 2.61
N PHE A 35 -9.62 10.09 1.43
CA PHE A 35 -10.89 9.77 0.78
C PHE A 35 -10.73 8.50 -0.06
N PHE A 36 -11.73 7.61 0.01
CA PHE A 36 -11.78 6.32 -0.67
C PHE A 36 -13.01 6.35 -1.59
N GLY A 37 -12.81 6.48 -2.91
CA GLY A 37 -13.89 6.61 -3.91
C GLY A 37 -14.20 5.31 -4.66
N HIS A 38 -15.30 5.31 -5.45
CA HIS A 38 -15.72 4.32 -6.46
C HIS A 38 -15.17 2.88 -6.33
N GLY A 39 -15.52 2.19 -5.25
CA GLY A 39 -15.32 0.73 -5.09
C GLY A 39 -14.42 0.29 -3.94
N ALA A 40 -13.58 1.18 -3.37
CA ALA A 40 -12.88 0.92 -2.11
C ALA A 40 -13.68 1.53 -0.95
N THR A 41 -14.22 0.70 -0.07
CA THR A 41 -15.23 1.13 0.93
C THR A 41 -14.60 1.75 2.18
N ASN A 42 -13.32 1.51 2.44
CA ASN A 42 -12.62 1.96 3.64
C ASN A 42 -11.08 1.85 3.49
N ALA A 43 -10.34 2.34 4.49
CA ALA A 43 -8.88 2.29 4.52
C ALA A 43 -8.29 0.87 4.47
N LEU A 44 -9.01 -0.14 4.95
CA LEU A 44 -8.59 -1.54 4.95
C LEU A 44 -8.60 -2.11 3.52
N ASP A 45 -9.69 -1.91 2.78
CA ASP A 45 -9.81 -2.38 1.39
C ASP A 45 -8.71 -1.77 0.52
N GLU A 46 -8.46 -0.46 0.66
CA GLU A 46 -7.43 0.21 -0.13
C GLU A 46 -6.01 -0.23 0.26
N ALA A 47 -5.74 -0.43 1.56
CA ALA A 47 -4.47 -0.96 2.02
C ALA A 47 -4.23 -2.40 1.53
N ALA A 48 -5.25 -3.26 1.59
CA ALA A 48 -5.18 -4.63 1.11
C ALA A 48 -4.90 -4.66 -0.41
N PHE A 49 -5.65 -3.89 -1.19
CA PHE A 49 -5.43 -3.75 -2.62
C PHE A 49 -4.00 -3.29 -2.95
N LEU A 50 -3.52 -2.22 -2.30
CA LEU A 50 -2.19 -1.69 -2.52
C LEU A 50 -1.11 -2.74 -2.23
N ILE A 51 -1.24 -3.51 -1.14
CA ILE A 51 -0.27 -4.52 -0.74
C ILE A 51 -0.29 -5.73 -1.70
N LEU A 52 -1.48 -6.25 -2.03
CA LEU A 52 -1.61 -7.41 -2.93
C LEU A 52 -1.06 -7.09 -4.32
N GLU A 53 -1.46 -5.95 -4.89
CA GLU A 53 -0.92 -5.49 -6.17
C GLU A 53 0.59 -5.28 -6.12
N ALA A 54 1.07 -4.69 -5.03
CA ALA A 54 2.48 -4.42 -4.87
C ALA A 54 3.35 -5.69 -4.83
N LEU A 55 2.78 -6.78 -4.34
CA LEU A 55 3.43 -8.08 -4.23
C LEU A 55 3.08 -9.02 -5.39
N SER A 56 2.31 -8.54 -6.38
CA SER A 56 1.81 -9.36 -7.49
C SER A 56 1.02 -10.59 -7.03
N LEU A 57 0.25 -10.45 -5.95
CA LEU A 57 -0.64 -11.46 -5.40
C LEU A 57 -2.07 -11.28 -5.93
N PRO A 58 -2.90 -12.34 -5.96
CA PRO A 58 -4.33 -12.22 -6.30
C PRO A 58 -5.03 -11.22 -5.38
N ILE A 59 -5.83 -10.30 -5.94
CA ILE A 59 -6.51 -9.22 -5.21
C ILE A 59 -7.78 -9.68 -4.49
N ASP A 60 -8.19 -10.92 -4.72
CA ASP A 60 -9.46 -11.50 -4.30
C ASP A 60 -9.51 -11.75 -2.79
N ASP A 61 -8.39 -12.15 -2.18
CA ASP A 61 -8.30 -12.43 -0.75
C ASP A 61 -6.89 -12.23 -0.18
N ILE A 62 -6.76 -11.34 0.81
CA ILE A 62 -5.50 -11.12 1.53
C ILE A 62 -5.24 -12.15 2.62
N ASN A 63 -6.28 -12.82 3.13
CA ASN A 63 -6.19 -13.66 4.33
C ASN A 63 -5.14 -14.78 4.24
N PRO A 64 -4.97 -15.49 3.11
CA PRO A 64 -3.97 -16.56 2.99
C PRO A 64 -2.53 -16.07 3.20
N TRP A 65 -2.28 -14.77 2.99
CA TRP A 65 -0.95 -14.21 2.91
C TRP A 65 -0.54 -13.45 4.17
N LEU A 66 -1.45 -13.22 5.12
CA LEU A 66 -1.21 -12.32 6.26
C LEU A 66 0.03 -12.69 7.08
N ASP A 67 0.32 -13.98 7.24
CA ASP A 67 1.46 -14.47 8.03
C ASP A 67 2.76 -14.62 7.21
N ALA A 68 2.71 -14.34 5.90
CA ALA A 68 3.89 -14.38 5.04
C ALA A 68 4.87 -13.25 5.42
N ARG A 69 6.15 -13.62 5.48
CA ARG A 69 7.24 -12.68 5.71
C ARG A 69 7.67 -12.03 4.41
N LEU A 70 7.95 -10.74 4.50
CA LEU A 70 8.42 -9.94 3.38
C LEU A 70 9.95 -9.95 3.33
N THR A 71 10.50 -10.01 2.13
CA THR A 71 11.90 -9.71 1.82
C THR A 71 12.22 -8.24 2.11
N GLY A 72 13.51 -7.90 2.14
CA GLY A 72 13.93 -6.50 2.34
C GLY A 72 13.39 -5.57 1.26
N ALA A 73 13.49 -5.98 0.00
CA ALA A 73 13.02 -5.18 -1.14
C ALA A 73 11.50 -4.97 -1.13
N GLU A 74 10.72 -5.99 -0.76
CA GLU A 74 9.26 -5.86 -0.64
C GLU A 74 8.86 -4.88 0.47
N ARG A 75 9.56 -4.92 1.61
CA ARG A 75 9.30 -3.97 2.72
C ARG A 75 9.58 -2.53 2.32
N GLU A 76 10.68 -2.28 1.61
CA GLU A 76 11.03 -0.95 1.10
C GLU A 76 9.95 -0.47 0.11
N ARG A 77 9.62 -1.31 -0.87
CA ARG A 77 8.62 -1.00 -1.89
C ARG A 77 7.24 -0.69 -1.30
N LEU A 78 6.76 -1.50 -0.36
CA LEU A 78 5.48 -1.25 0.31
C LEU A 78 5.51 0.02 1.14
N GLY A 79 6.63 0.29 1.81
CA GLY A 79 6.80 1.51 2.59
C GLY A 79 6.71 2.77 1.74
N ASP A 80 7.41 2.78 0.60
CA ASP A 80 7.39 3.89 -0.34
C ASP A 80 5.98 4.13 -0.90
N LEU A 81 5.24 3.06 -1.21
CA LEU A 81 3.86 3.16 -1.70
C LEU A 81 2.89 3.69 -0.65
N ILE A 82 2.99 3.23 0.60
CA ILE A 82 2.15 3.73 1.71
C ILE A 82 2.44 5.22 1.95
N ALA A 83 3.72 5.61 2.00
CA ALA A 83 4.11 7.01 2.14
C ALA A 83 3.62 7.86 0.95
N ALA A 84 3.74 7.36 -0.27
CA ALA A 84 3.23 8.03 -1.47
C ALA A 84 1.69 8.19 -1.43
N ARG A 85 0.96 7.19 -0.95
CA ARG A 85 -0.51 7.24 -0.80
C ARG A 85 -0.95 8.34 0.15
N VAL A 86 -0.27 8.47 1.28
CA VAL A 86 -0.51 9.54 2.26
C VAL A 86 -0.12 10.91 1.69
N LYS A 87 1.08 11.03 1.12
CA LYS A 87 1.61 12.31 0.62
C LYS A 87 0.82 12.87 -0.55
N THR A 88 0.51 12.04 -1.54
CA THR A 88 -0.15 12.47 -2.78
C THR A 88 -1.66 12.51 -2.66
N ARG A 89 -2.22 11.78 -1.68
CA ARG A 89 -3.67 11.53 -1.54
C ARG A 89 -4.34 10.92 -2.77
N LYS A 90 -3.58 10.46 -3.76
CA LYS A 90 -4.10 9.76 -4.94
C LYS A 90 -4.54 8.35 -4.56
N PRO A 91 -5.65 7.82 -5.11
CA PRO A 91 -6.06 6.45 -4.85
C PRO A 91 -4.97 5.43 -5.18
N ALA A 92 -4.94 4.31 -4.45
CA ALA A 92 -3.90 3.28 -4.58
C ALA A 92 -3.72 2.76 -6.01
N ALA A 93 -4.81 2.62 -6.78
CA ALA A 93 -4.80 2.24 -8.19
C ALA A 93 -3.83 3.07 -9.06
N TYR A 94 -3.77 4.39 -8.81
CA TYR A 94 -2.86 5.29 -9.53
C TYR A 94 -1.39 5.10 -9.15
N LEU A 95 -1.11 4.59 -7.95
CA LEU A 95 0.25 4.40 -7.45
C LEU A 95 0.85 3.08 -7.93
N VAL A 96 0.02 2.05 -8.05
CA VAL A 96 0.42 0.76 -8.63
C VAL A 96 0.32 0.74 -10.16
N ASN A 97 -0.05 1.89 -10.76
CA ASN A 97 -0.24 2.09 -12.20
C ASN A 97 -1.17 1.04 -12.85
N LYS A 98 -2.20 0.60 -12.10
CA LYS A 98 -3.23 -0.29 -12.60
C LYS A 98 -4.60 0.31 -12.35
N ALA A 99 -5.36 0.50 -13.42
CA ALA A 99 -6.77 0.85 -13.32
C ALA A 99 -7.60 -0.43 -13.33
N TYR A 100 -8.52 -0.56 -12.39
CA TYR A 100 -9.50 -1.63 -12.39
C TYR A 100 -10.86 -1.06 -12.79
N ILE A 101 -11.44 -1.56 -13.88
CA ILE A 101 -12.81 -1.24 -14.30
C ILE A 101 -13.65 -2.50 -14.09
N GLN A 102 -14.65 -2.44 -13.19
CA GLN A 102 -15.53 -3.58 -12.87
C GLN A 102 -14.78 -4.86 -12.43
N GLY A 103 -13.67 -4.72 -11.70
CA GLY A 103 -12.88 -5.87 -11.21
C GLY A 103 -11.91 -6.46 -12.23
N LEU A 104 -11.77 -5.87 -13.42
CA LEU A 104 -10.80 -6.28 -14.43
C LEU A 104 -9.68 -5.24 -14.58
N PRO A 105 -8.40 -5.67 -14.64
CA PRO A 105 -7.27 -4.78 -14.89
C PRO A 105 -7.29 -4.26 -16.34
N PHE A 106 -7.02 -2.96 -16.53
CA PHE A 106 -6.84 -2.30 -17.83
C PHE A 106 -5.42 -1.73 -17.96
#